data_AF-A0A927SL50-F1
#
_entry.id   AF-A0A927SL50-F1
#
_cell.length_a   1.000
_cell.length_b   1.000
_cell.length_c   1.000
_cell.angle_alpha   90.00
_cell.angle_beta   90.00
_cell.angle_gamma   90.00
#
_symmetry.space_group_name_H-M   'P 1'
#
loop_
_entity.id
_entity.type
_entity.pdbx_description
1 polymer ?
#
loop_
_entity_poly.entity_id
_entity_poly.type
_entity_poly.pdbx_seq_one_letter_code
_entity_poly.pdbx_strand_id
1 'polypeptide(L)'
;MSNNPDRTFTQDEVNSILSERLKQERTKFLREVNEREAALTRREALLTAKEDWTKRGLPADLLDSLDMSKEGVLDTAAAIIEGIRNPAGRTMSAKGGFAGTPDIDIETDDSDDALRAAMGLEKG
;
A
#
# COMPACT_ATOMS: atom_id res chain seq x y z
N MET A 1 -8.76 39.73 47.21
CA MET A 1 -9.32 38.80 46.21
C MET A 1 -10.22 39.62 45.30
N SER A 2 -9.82 39.87 44.05
CA SER A 2 -10.67 40.58 43.09
C SER A 2 -11.76 39.62 42.60
N ASN A 3 -12.96 39.73 43.15
CA ASN A 3 -14.14 39.06 42.61
C ASN A 3 -14.51 39.79 41.30
N ASN A 4 -14.51 39.06 40.19
CA ASN A 4 -14.99 39.59 38.91
C ASN A 4 -16.44 40.11 39.09
N PRO A 5 -16.80 41.25 38.48
CA PRO A 5 -18.14 41.81 38.60
C PRO A 5 -19.18 40.79 38.13
N ASP A 6 -20.26 40.64 38.90
CA ASP A 6 -21.38 39.72 38.67
C ASP A 6 -21.95 39.87 37.24
N ARG A 7 -21.40 39.08 36.31
CA ARG A 7 -21.82 39.05 34.92
C ARG A 7 -23.11 38.23 34.86
N THR A 8 -24.24 38.92 34.73
CA THR A 8 -25.54 38.27 34.55
C THR A 8 -25.70 37.95 33.06
N PHE A 9 -25.79 36.67 32.72
CA PHE A 9 -26.00 36.23 31.34
C PHE A 9 -27.43 36.54 30.91
N THR A 10 -27.56 37.08 29.70
CA THR A 10 -28.86 37.19 29.04
C THR A 10 -29.31 35.83 28.52
N GLN A 11 -30.63 35.63 28.36
CA GLN A 11 -31.16 34.36 27.86
C GLN A 11 -30.60 34.00 26.47
N ASP A 12 -30.34 35.01 25.63
CA ASP A 12 -29.75 34.83 24.30
C ASP A 12 -28.29 34.36 24.35
N GLU A 13 -27.51 34.88 25.31
CA GLU A 13 -26.15 34.41 25.58
C GLU A 13 -26.16 32.97 26.10
N VAL A 14 -27.08 32.64 27.02
CA VAL A 14 -27.26 31.27 27.52
C VAL A 14 -27.61 30.30 26.39
N ASN A 15 -28.56 30.68 25.53
CA ASN A 15 -28.96 29.87 24.38
C ASN A 15 -27.80 29.66 23.39
N SER A 16 -27.00 30.71 23.16
CA SER A 16 -25.82 30.64 22.30
C SER A 16 -24.77 29.67 22.87
N ILE A 17 -24.45 29.78 24.15
CA ILE A 17 -23.49 28.90 24.85
C ILE A 17 -23.95 27.44 24.81
N LEU A 18 -25.24 27.19 25.07
CA LEU A 18 -25.81 25.84 25.03
C LEU A 18 -25.76 25.28 23.61
N SER A 19 -26.11 26.08 22.59
CA SER A 19 -26.06 25.64 21.20
C SER A 19 -24.63 25.29 20.76
N GLU A 20 -23.65 26.07 21.20
CA GLU A 20 -22.25 25.88 20.87
C GLU A 20 -21.69 24.64 21.57
N ARG A 21 -21.98 24.47 22.87
CA ARG A 21 -21.59 23.27 23.62
C ARG A 21 -22.22 22.01 23.01
N LEU A 22 -23.49 22.06 22.64
CA LEU A 22 -24.18 20.94 22.00
C LEU A 22 -23.56 20.58 20.64
N LYS A 23 -23.20 21.59 19.83
CA LYS A 23 -22.48 21.38 18.55
C LYS A 23 -21.10 20.77 18.78
N GLN A 24 -20.36 21.25 19.77
CA GLN A 24 -19.04 20.74 20.13
C GLN A 24 -19.11 19.30 20.65
N GLU A 25 -20.08 18.96 21.49
CA GLU A 25 -20.26 17.58 21.94
C GLU A 25 -20.66 16.65 20.80
N ARG A 26 -21.59 17.07 19.94
CA ARG A 26 -21.97 16.27 18.75
C ARG A 26 -20.79 16.03 17.82
N THR A 27 -20.00 17.07 17.54
CA THR A 27 -18.83 16.92 16.66
C THR A 27 -17.75 16.04 17.28
N LYS A 28 -17.47 16.16 18.59
CA LYS A 28 -16.55 15.25 19.29
C LYS A 28 -17.03 13.81 19.26
N PHE A 29 -18.31 13.58 19.56
CA PHE A 29 -18.90 12.25 19.56
C PHE A 29 -18.88 11.62 18.16
N LEU A 30 -19.25 12.37 17.12
CA LEU A 30 -19.18 11.90 15.74
C LEU A 30 -17.74 11.56 15.31
N ARG A 31 -16.75 12.35 15.75
CA ARG A 31 -15.35 12.05 15.47
C ARG A 31 -14.90 10.75 16.14
N GLU A 32 -15.24 10.56 17.40
CA GLU A 32 -14.91 9.35 18.15
C GLU A 32 -15.59 8.10 17.57
N VAL A 33 -16.85 8.22 17.13
CA VAL A 33 -17.57 7.14 16.45
C VAL A 33 -16.87 6.78 15.13
N ASN A 34 -16.55 7.77 14.30
CA ASN A 34 -15.88 7.55 13.02
C ASN A 34 -14.47 6.95 13.19
N GLU A 35 -13.71 7.40 14.19
CA GLU A 35 -12.39 6.83 14.52
C GLU A 35 -12.51 5.34 14.92
N ARG A 36 -13.54 4.99 15.71
CA ARG A 36 -13.80 3.60 16.12
C ARG A 36 -14.23 2.73 14.94
N GLU A 37 -15.14 3.22 14.10
CA GLU A 37 -15.56 2.51 12.89
C GLU A 37 -14.38 2.25 11.96
N ALA A 38 -13.56 3.26 11.67
CA ALA A 38 -12.37 3.11 10.84
C ALA A 38 -11.38 2.09 11.41
N ALA A 39 -11.18 2.08 12.74
CA ALA A 39 -10.32 1.10 13.39
C ALA A 39 -10.87 -0.33 13.30
N LEU A 40 -12.19 -0.50 13.42
CA LEU A 40 -12.85 -1.81 13.28
C LEU A 40 -12.78 -2.31 11.84
N THR A 41 -13.12 -1.48 10.85
CA THR A 41 -13.02 -1.83 9.44
C THR A 41 -11.59 -2.25 9.06
N ARG A 42 -10.58 -1.53 9.57
CA ARG A 42 -9.18 -1.90 9.34
C ARG A 42 -8.85 -3.26 9.94
N ARG A 43 -9.32 -3.55 11.15
CA ARG A 43 -9.08 -4.83 11.82
C ARG A 43 -9.76 -5.99 11.08
N GLU A 44 -11.01 -5.81 10.64
CA GLU A 44 -11.74 -6.81 9.86
C GLU A 44 -11.04 -7.09 8.54
N ALA A 45 -10.61 -6.05 7.82
CA ALA A 45 -9.87 -6.20 6.56
C ALA A 45 -8.55 -6.97 6.76
N LEU A 46 -7.81 -6.71 7.85
CA LEU A 46 -6.59 -7.44 8.16
C LEU A 46 -6.84 -8.93 8.46
N LEU A 47 -7.92 -9.25 9.18
CA LEU A 47 -8.27 -10.64 9.48
C LEU A 47 -8.64 -11.39 8.20
N THR A 48 -9.45 -10.80 7.32
CA THR A 48 -9.79 -11.39 6.03
C THR A 48 -8.55 -11.61 5.16
N ALA A 49 -7.69 -10.60 5.05
CA ALA A 49 -6.42 -10.71 4.32
C ALA A 49 -5.53 -11.82 4.89
N LYS A 50 -5.49 -11.97 6.22
CA LYS A 50 -4.73 -13.01 6.92
C LYS A 50 -5.25 -14.41 6.62
N GLU A 51 -6.57 -14.59 6.60
CA GLU A 51 -7.18 -15.86 6.18
C GLU A 51 -6.84 -16.19 4.73
N ASP A 52 -6.90 -15.21 3.83
CA ASP A 52 -6.60 -15.46 2.41
C ASP A 52 -5.12 -15.74 2.16
N TRP A 53 -4.22 -15.06 2.87
CA TRP A 53 -2.79 -15.30 2.79
C TRP A 53 -2.41 -16.66 3.37
N THR A 54 -2.98 -17.05 4.51
CA THR A 54 -2.74 -18.37 5.09
C THR A 54 -3.25 -19.50 4.20
N LYS A 55 -4.42 -19.34 3.55
CA LYS A 55 -4.93 -20.30 2.54
C LYS A 55 -3.99 -20.48 1.35
N ARG A 56 -3.34 -19.39 0.91
CA ARG A 56 -2.32 -19.41 -0.17
C ARG A 56 -0.94 -19.90 0.31
N GLY A 57 -0.78 -20.16 1.60
CA GLY A 57 0.49 -20.54 2.21
C GLY A 57 1.52 -19.41 2.20
N LEU A 58 1.05 -18.15 2.25
CA LEU A 58 1.84 -16.92 2.32
C LEU A 58 2.03 -16.48 3.79
N PRO A 59 3.11 -15.76 4.13
CA PRO A 59 3.39 -15.37 5.51
C PRO A 59 2.47 -14.23 5.95
N ALA A 60 1.53 -14.53 6.85
CA ALA A 60 0.58 -13.57 7.40
C ALA A 60 1.23 -12.40 8.16
N ASP A 61 2.41 -12.61 8.73
CA ASP A 61 3.12 -11.59 9.53
C ASP A 61 3.54 -10.37 8.68
N LEU A 62 3.63 -10.54 7.36
CA LEU A 62 3.92 -9.44 6.44
C LEU A 62 2.74 -8.48 6.28
N LEU A 63 1.50 -8.94 6.50
CA LEU A 63 0.30 -8.10 6.40
C LEU A 63 0.32 -6.93 7.39
N ASP A 64 0.87 -7.14 8.59
CA ASP A 64 0.99 -6.10 9.62
C ASP A 64 1.96 -4.99 9.21
N SER A 65 2.90 -5.30 8.30
CA SER A 65 3.87 -4.34 7.76
C SER A 65 3.38 -3.64 6.48
N LEU A 66 2.31 -4.14 5.85
CA LEU A 66 1.78 -3.58 4.61
C LEU A 66 0.81 -2.44 4.88
N ASP A 67 0.95 -1.39 4.08
CA ASP A 67 0.05 -0.24 4.13
C ASP A 67 -1.27 -0.57 3.42
N MET A 68 -2.24 -1.05 4.19
CA MET A 68 -3.60 -1.40 3.75
C MET A 68 -4.44 -0.19 3.30
N SER A 69 -3.92 1.04 3.40
CA SER A 69 -4.62 2.23 2.89
C SER A 69 -4.62 2.30 1.37
N LYS A 70 -3.72 1.56 0.71
CA LYS A 70 -3.56 1.56 -0.74
C LYS A 70 -4.18 0.30 -1.35
N GLU A 71 -5.10 0.52 -2.27
CA GLU A 71 -5.75 -0.55 -3.04
C GLU A 71 -4.72 -1.35 -3.84
N GLY A 72 -4.85 -2.68 -3.86
CA GLY A 72 -3.97 -3.58 -4.60
C GLY A 72 -2.60 -3.89 -3.97
N VAL A 73 -2.25 -3.33 -2.80
CA VAL A 73 -0.99 -3.66 -2.10
C VAL A 73 -0.92 -5.14 -1.70
N LEU A 74 -2.06 -5.72 -1.29
CA LEU A 74 -2.15 -7.13 -0.95
C LEU A 74 -1.86 -8.05 -2.13
N ASP A 75 -2.46 -7.76 -3.29
CA ASP A 75 -2.31 -8.59 -4.49
C ASP A 75 -0.89 -8.48 -5.06
N THR A 76 -0.32 -7.27 -5.07
CA THR A 76 1.06 -7.05 -5.51
C THR A 76 2.06 -7.76 -4.59
N ALA A 77 1.88 -7.67 -3.27
CA ALA A 77 2.73 -8.38 -2.31
C ALA A 77 2.59 -9.91 -2.46
N ALA A 78 1.37 -10.43 -2.62
CA ALA A 78 1.13 -11.84 -2.89
C ALA A 78 1.82 -12.30 -4.19
N ALA A 79 1.68 -11.55 -5.28
CA ALA A 79 2.32 -11.84 -6.56
C ALA A 79 3.85 -11.80 -6.47
N ILE A 80 4.43 -10.88 -5.70
CA ILE A 80 5.87 -10.81 -5.45
C ILE A 80 6.35 -12.07 -4.74
N ILE A 81 5.66 -12.49 -3.67
CA ILE A 81 6.03 -13.65 -2.87
C ILE A 81 5.86 -14.94 -3.66
N GLU A 82 4.76 -15.09 -4.41
CA GLU A 82 4.54 -16.22 -5.31
C GLU A 82 5.61 -16.30 -6.39
N GLY A 83 6.02 -15.15 -6.96
CA GLY A 83 7.13 -15.08 -7.90
C GLY A 83 8.50 -15.41 -7.29
N ILE A 84 8.70 -15.22 -5.99
CA ILE A 84 9.92 -15.69 -5.29
C ILE A 84 9.84 -17.21 -5.08
N ARG A 85 8.67 -17.73 -4.68
CA ARG A 85 8.44 -19.16 -4.43
C ARG A 85 8.58 -20.00 -5.71
N ASN A 86 8.16 -19.47 -6.86
CA ASN A 86 8.27 -20.14 -8.15
C ASN A 86 8.92 -19.23 -9.20
N PRO A 87 10.25 -19.15 -9.26
CA PRO A 87 10.95 -18.24 -10.17
C PRO A 87 10.73 -18.59 -11.65
N ALA A 88 10.34 -19.83 -11.97
CA ALA A 88 10.04 -20.27 -13.34
C ALA A 88 8.73 -19.69 -13.92
N GLY A 89 7.81 -19.22 -13.08
CA GLY A 89 6.55 -18.59 -13.51
C GLY A 89 6.59 -17.06 -13.57
N ARG A 90 7.72 -16.46 -13.18
CA ARG A 90 7.84 -15.00 -13.06
C ARG A 90 8.29 -14.39 -14.38
N THR A 91 7.41 -14.35 -15.37
CA THR A 91 7.56 -13.40 -16.48
C THR A 91 7.18 -12.02 -15.96
N MET A 92 8.16 -11.27 -15.45
CA MET A 92 7.96 -9.85 -15.23
C MET A 92 7.71 -9.23 -16.60
N SER A 93 6.44 -8.99 -16.96
CA SER A 93 6.10 -8.09 -18.05
C SER A 93 6.50 -6.69 -17.62
N ALA A 94 7.78 -6.37 -17.80
CA ALA A 94 8.25 -5.01 -17.79
C ALA A 94 7.51 -4.30 -18.92
N LYS A 95 6.56 -3.43 -18.58
CA LYS A 95 6.05 -2.41 -19.51
C LYS A 95 7.17 -1.39 -19.74
N GLY A 96 8.16 -1.82 -20.51
CA GLY A 96 9.15 -1.04 -21.24
C GLY A 96 9.29 -1.80 -22.56
N GLY A 97 8.75 -1.23 -23.64
CA GLY A 97 8.54 -1.96 -24.89
C GLY A 97 9.84 -2.51 -25.48
N PHE A 98 9.91 -3.83 -25.59
CA PHE A 98 10.61 -4.49 -26.68
C PHE A 98 9.62 -5.45 -27.32
N ALA A 99 8.99 -4.98 -28.40
CA ALA A 99 8.11 -5.77 -29.23
C ALA A 99 8.97 -6.53 -30.25
N GLY A 100 8.86 -7.87 -30.23
CA GLY A 100 9.31 -8.73 -31.30
C GLY A 100 10.61 -9.48 -31.02
N THR A 101 10.49 -10.68 -30.47
CA THR A 101 11.35 -11.77 -30.95
C THR A 101 10.54 -12.48 -32.04
N PRO A 102 10.85 -12.33 -33.34
CA PRO A 102 10.67 -13.48 -34.22
C PRO A 102 11.61 -14.58 -33.73
N ASP A 103 11.28 -15.85 -33.97
CA ASP A 103 12.21 -16.95 -33.78
C ASP A 103 13.50 -16.62 -34.55
N ILE A 104 14.55 -16.21 -33.84
CA ILE A 104 15.87 -16.00 -34.43
C ILE A 104 16.55 -17.37 -34.39
N ASP A 105 16.56 -18.06 -35.53
CA ASP A 105 17.56 -19.08 -35.82
C ASP A 105 18.92 -18.44 -35.54
N ILE A 106 19.59 -18.89 -34.47
CA ILE A 106 20.96 -18.46 -34.16
C ILE A 106 21.86 -19.12 -35.20
N GLU A 107 21.97 -18.49 -36.37
CA GLU A 107 23.13 -18.66 -37.22
C GLU A 107 24.32 -18.08 -36.45
N THR A 108 25.20 -18.98 -35.99
CA THR A 108 26.49 -18.61 -35.42
C THR A 108 27.38 -18.09 -36.53
N ASP A 109 27.15 -16.84 -36.94
CA ASP A 109 27.95 -16.16 -37.96
C ASP A 109 29.10 -15.40 -37.28
N ASP A 110 30.31 -15.97 -37.40
CA ASP A 110 31.69 -15.42 -37.41
C ASP A 110 32.05 -14.15 -36.62
N SER A 111 31.24 -13.77 -35.64
CA SER A 111 31.38 -12.55 -34.84
C SER A 111 32.43 -12.70 -33.73
N ASP A 112 32.68 -13.94 -33.31
CA ASP A 112 33.55 -14.24 -32.18
C ASP A 112 35.01 -13.89 -32.49
N ASP A 113 35.44 -14.08 -33.73
CA ASP A 113 36.79 -13.74 -34.19
C ASP A 113 36.98 -12.24 -34.36
N ALA A 114 35.95 -11.54 -34.84
CA ALA A 114 35.96 -10.09 -34.95
C ALA A 114 35.98 -9.43 -33.56
N LEU A 115 35.21 -9.95 -32.60
CA LEU A 115 35.20 -9.49 -31.21
C LEU A 115 36.55 -9.80 -30.53
N ARG A 116 37.14 -10.97 -30.76
CA ARG A 116 38.44 -11.36 -30.20
C ARG A 116 39.57 -10.48 -30.73
N ALA A 117 39.55 -10.15 -32.02
CA ALA A 117 40.47 -9.20 -32.64
C ALA A 117 40.30 -7.77 -32.12
N ALA A 118 39.06 -7.29 -31.95
CA ALA A 118 38.78 -5.98 -31.37
C ALA A 118 39.26 -5.87 -29.90
N MET A 119 39.27 -6.99 -29.19
CA MET A 119 39.76 -7.10 -27.82
C MET A 119 41.26 -7.42 -27.71
N GLY A 120 41.99 -7.43 -28.84
CA GLY A 120 43.44 -7.63 -28.87
C GLY A 120 43.89 -9.04 -28.47
N LEU A 121 43.01 -10.02 -28.59
CA LEU A 121 43.31 -11.42 -28.32
C LEU A 121 43.63 -12.11 -29.64
N GLU A 122 44.88 -12.54 -29.84
CA GLU A 122 45.25 -13.28 -31.05
C GLU A 122 44.57 -14.66 -31.09
N LYS A 123 44.25 -15.11 -32.31
CA LYS A 123 43.70 -16.45 -32.56
C LYS A 123 44.72 -17.51 -32.12
N GLY A 124 44.31 -18.41 -31.22
CA GLY A 124 45.03 -19.65 -30.91
C GLY A 124 44.68 -20.76 -31.87
#